data_AF-A0A382HZ45-F1
#
_entry.id   AF-A0A382HZ45-F1
#
_cell.length_a   1.000
_cell.length_b   1.000
_cell.length_c   1.000
_cell.angle_alpha   90.00
_cell.angle_beta   90.00
_cell.angle_gamma   90.00
#
_symmetry.space_group_name_H-M   'P 1'
#
loop_
_entity.id
_entity.type
_entity.pdbx_description
1 polymer ?
#
loop_
_entity_poly.entity_id
_entity_poly.type
_entity_poly.pdbx_seq_one_letter_code
_entity_poly.pdbx_strand_id
1 'polypeptide(L)'
;DSGLNEQYHAHISYLKDEFDGLINPSTSSLYLYDYENLTDSEIQSDLTEIIDWEDVTIENTASEYHEQIMLSGYLLDFDFTGNYSDDYISLDSFINSGLSFLAEYDWHGYLTSNAYFTLDNSNNYIINILLKKDNEQNSWGYSNPGCGDPLACNYEEYITDDDGSCEYPQESWAGVSCNFILIPNEYPTIQEGINASINGDTLLVSAGTYYETINYNGKNIVIMGEDRETTIINGNQENIVVSFVNGEDNTCRLKEFTIINGLSDDGYGGGGIKCSGSSPILENLIIKDNISYRGAGIGCSNGAYPIIRNTLITGNTSTESGGGIYVCNSSNPIIENVTITNNESGQGALYLVGANASLSNVIIWNNLSPNSIYLWASSEIEIQYSDINNIGFGGDSGNEEWDIAGNISVDPLFTNPEYDDFTLQPGSPCIDSGTADLDGDGEEDITDYYGTAPDM
;
A
#
# COMPACT_ATOMS: atom_id res chain seq x y z
N ASP A 1 41.15 13.16 11.65
CA ASP A 1 40.04 14.02 12.10
C ASP A 1 39.15 13.16 12.97
N SER A 2 38.94 13.50 14.24
CA SER A 2 38.24 12.62 15.20
C SER A 2 36.75 12.51 14.94
N GLY A 3 36.13 13.52 14.31
CA GLY A 3 34.70 13.52 13.98
C GLY A 3 34.33 12.58 12.82
N LEU A 4 35.18 12.49 11.79
CA LEU A 4 34.94 11.58 10.66
C LEU A 4 35.00 10.10 11.09
N ASN A 5 35.89 9.79 12.03
CA ASN A 5 36.01 8.43 12.58
C ASN A 5 34.78 8.05 13.42
N GLU A 6 34.17 9.02 14.11
CA GLU A 6 32.94 8.82 14.87
C GLU A 6 31.75 8.55 13.94
N GLN A 7 31.59 9.32 12.85
CA GLN A 7 30.58 9.08 11.81
C GLN A 7 30.76 7.72 11.12
N TYR A 8 32.00 7.33 10.83
CA TYR A 8 32.31 6.01 10.26
C TYR A 8 31.89 4.86 11.19
N HIS A 9 32.18 4.97 12.49
CA HIS A 9 31.75 3.96 13.46
C HIS A 9 30.24 3.92 13.63
N ALA A 10 29.57 5.07 13.61
CA ALA A 10 28.11 5.14 13.62
C ALA A 10 27.51 4.45 12.39
N HIS A 11 28.07 4.67 11.19
CA HIS A 11 27.60 4.02 9.97
C HIS A 11 27.84 2.50 9.96
N ILE A 12 28.96 2.02 10.52
CA ILE A 12 29.17 0.56 10.69
C ILE A 12 28.16 -0.05 11.64
N SER A 13 27.82 0.66 12.74
CA SER A 13 26.79 0.20 13.66
C SER A 13 25.45 0.12 12.95
N TYR A 14 25.06 1.17 12.23
CA TYR A 14 23.87 1.19 11.38
C TYR A 14 23.83 -0.02 10.42
N LEU A 15 24.86 -0.24 9.59
CA LEU A 15 24.89 -1.39 8.67
C LEU A 15 24.85 -2.77 9.34
N LYS A 16 25.20 -2.88 10.63
CA LYS A 16 25.09 -4.13 11.39
C LYS A 16 23.70 -4.31 11.97
N ASP A 17 23.09 -3.22 12.39
CA ASP A 17 21.73 -3.21 12.91
C ASP A 17 20.75 -3.52 11.77
N GLU A 18 21.03 -3.02 10.56
CA GLU A 18 20.27 -3.31 9.32
C GLU A 18 20.68 -4.59 8.57
N PHE A 19 21.58 -5.42 9.13
CA PHE A 19 22.22 -6.51 8.35
C PHE A 19 21.22 -7.47 7.70
N ASP A 20 20.12 -7.77 8.39
CA ASP A 20 19.11 -8.72 7.91
C ASP A 20 18.22 -8.12 6.79
N GLY A 21 18.10 -6.77 6.70
CA GLY A 21 17.39 -6.07 5.62
C GLY A 21 18.27 -5.72 4.41
N LEU A 22 19.57 -6.02 4.46
CA LEU A 22 20.46 -5.81 3.32
C LEU A 22 20.21 -6.86 2.24
N ILE A 23 19.56 -6.47 1.16
CA ILE A 23 19.41 -7.32 -0.02
C ILE A 23 20.74 -7.46 -0.77
N ASN A 24 20.94 -8.61 -1.41
CA ASN A 24 21.97 -8.77 -2.41
C ASN A 24 21.39 -8.38 -3.78
N PRO A 25 21.66 -7.17 -4.30
CA PRO A 25 21.05 -6.72 -5.54
C PRO A 25 21.42 -7.68 -6.67
N SER A 26 20.39 -8.20 -7.35
CA SER A 26 20.53 -9.10 -8.48
C SER A 26 19.82 -8.52 -9.70
N THR A 27 20.34 -8.83 -10.89
CA THR A 27 19.73 -8.35 -12.14
C THR A 27 18.40 -9.05 -12.35
N SER A 28 17.35 -8.27 -12.62
CA SER A 28 16.01 -8.79 -12.91
C SER A 28 15.97 -9.75 -14.11
N SER A 29 15.07 -10.73 -14.08
CA SER A 29 14.79 -11.61 -15.22
C SER A 29 14.26 -10.86 -16.43
N LEU A 30 13.74 -9.64 -16.26
CA LEU A 30 13.26 -8.76 -17.34
C LEU A 30 14.31 -8.49 -18.43
N TYR A 31 15.59 -8.56 -18.10
CA TYR A 31 16.69 -8.42 -19.08
C TYR A 31 16.79 -9.61 -20.05
N LEU A 32 16.22 -10.76 -19.71
CA LEU A 32 16.28 -11.99 -20.51
C LEU A 32 15.18 -12.05 -21.57
N TYR A 33 14.09 -11.32 -21.41
CA TYR A 33 12.95 -11.37 -22.33
C TYR A 33 13.21 -10.58 -23.61
N ASP A 34 12.58 -11.03 -24.69
CA ASP A 34 12.64 -10.37 -26.00
C ASP A 34 11.45 -9.41 -26.17
N TYR A 35 11.72 -8.12 -26.35
CA TYR A 35 10.72 -7.07 -26.57
C TYR A 35 10.71 -6.63 -28.04
N GLU A 36 9.56 -6.20 -28.55
CA GLU A 36 9.47 -5.68 -29.92
C GLU A 36 10.28 -4.39 -30.07
N ASN A 37 11.28 -4.36 -30.94
CA ASN A 37 12.18 -3.20 -31.02
C ASN A 37 11.51 -1.91 -31.54
N LEU A 38 11.62 -0.82 -30.78
CA LEU A 38 11.44 0.53 -31.31
C LEU A 38 12.62 0.97 -32.20
N THR A 39 12.37 1.96 -33.05
CA THR A 39 13.44 2.63 -33.80
C THR A 39 14.22 3.58 -32.90
N ASP A 40 15.50 3.80 -33.23
CA ASP A 40 16.37 4.71 -32.46
C ASP A 40 15.80 6.13 -32.38
N SER A 41 15.02 6.55 -33.39
CA SER A 41 14.36 7.86 -33.41
C SER A 41 13.14 7.93 -32.49
N GLU A 42 12.42 6.82 -32.28
CA GLU A 42 11.30 6.75 -31.32
C GLU A 42 11.85 6.79 -29.91
N ILE A 43 12.86 5.98 -29.62
CA ILE A 43 13.55 5.97 -28.32
C ILE A 43 14.10 7.36 -27.97
N GLN A 44 14.76 8.02 -28.93
CA GLN A 44 15.23 9.39 -28.71
C GLN A 44 14.08 10.37 -28.46
N SER A 45 12.95 10.21 -29.14
CA SER A 45 11.77 11.07 -28.96
C SER A 45 11.23 10.94 -27.54
N ASP A 46 10.95 9.70 -27.11
CA ASP A 46 10.42 9.40 -25.77
C ASP A 46 11.34 9.96 -24.67
N LEU A 47 12.65 9.72 -24.79
CA LEU A 47 13.63 10.24 -23.84
C LEU A 47 13.70 11.77 -23.79
N THR A 48 13.41 12.46 -24.90
CA THR A 48 13.39 13.92 -24.96
C THR A 48 12.12 14.52 -24.34
N GLU A 49 11.07 13.71 -24.11
CA GLU A 49 9.90 14.15 -23.34
C GLU A 49 10.19 14.20 -21.83
N ILE A 50 11.17 13.42 -21.39
CA ILE A 50 11.54 13.25 -19.98
C ILE A 50 12.76 14.11 -19.62
N ILE A 51 13.70 14.21 -20.55
CA ILE A 51 14.98 14.88 -20.36
C ILE A 51 15.10 16.02 -21.37
N ASP A 52 15.23 17.24 -20.85
CA ASP A 52 15.57 18.38 -21.69
C ASP A 52 17.08 18.40 -21.95
N TRP A 53 17.47 18.11 -23.18
CA TRP A 53 18.86 17.92 -23.59
C TRP A 53 19.10 18.28 -25.05
N GLU A 54 20.33 18.63 -25.39
CA GLU A 54 20.76 18.93 -26.76
C GLU A 54 21.95 18.09 -27.23
N ASP A 55 22.19 18.13 -28.55
CA ASP A 55 23.28 17.42 -29.23
C ASP A 55 23.30 15.91 -28.95
N VAL A 56 22.13 15.30 -28.84
CA VAL A 56 21.98 13.87 -28.54
C VAL A 56 22.60 13.00 -29.64
N THR A 57 23.50 12.11 -29.23
CA THR A 57 24.14 11.10 -30.08
C THR A 57 23.69 9.71 -29.69
N ILE A 58 23.55 8.82 -30.68
CA ILE A 58 23.15 7.43 -30.49
C ILE A 58 24.28 6.51 -30.97
N GLU A 59 24.72 5.61 -30.10
CA GLU A 59 25.71 4.58 -30.40
C GLU A 59 25.12 3.18 -30.19
N ASN A 60 25.14 2.37 -31.25
CA ASN A 60 24.68 0.99 -31.20
C ASN A 60 25.86 0.02 -31.18
N THR A 61 25.87 -0.89 -30.20
CA THR A 61 26.91 -1.92 -30.02
C THR A 61 26.29 -3.30 -30.04
N ALA A 62 26.55 -4.05 -31.11
CA ALA A 62 26.14 -5.45 -31.21
C ALA A 62 26.92 -6.33 -30.22
N SER A 63 26.20 -7.08 -29.40
CA SER A 63 26.71 -8.18 -28.59
C SER A 63 26.35 -9.53 -29.22
N GLU A 64 26.75 -10.63 -28.58
CA GLU A 64 26.45 -11.98 -29.10
C GLU A 64 24.94 -12.27 -29.18
N TYR A 65 24.17 -11.77 -28.20
CA TYR A 65 22.76 -12.13 -28.00
C TYR A 65 21.76 -10.97 -28.12
N HIS A 66 22.23 -9.74 -28.00
CA HIS A 66 21.42 -8.53 -28.10
C HIS A 66 22.27 -7.37 -28.64
N GLU A 67 21.62 -6.26 -28.94
CA GLU A 67 22.26 -4.98 -29.20
C GLU A 67 22.15 -4.10 -27.94
N GLN A 68 23.13 -3.23 -27.74
CA GLN A 68 23.10 -2.20 -26.72
C GLN A 68 23.05 -0.86 -27.42
N ILE A 69 22.09 -0.02 -27.05
CA ILE A 69 21.99 1.35 -27.55
C ILE A 69 22.31 2.30 -26.41
N MET A 70 23.24 3.20 -26.68
CA MET A 70 23.65 4.28 -25.78
C MET A 70 23.21 5.60 -26.39
N LEU A 71 22.41 6.37 -25.66
CA LEU A 71 22.09 7.74 -25.98
C LEU A 71 22.84 8.68 -25.03
N SER A 72 23.53 9.67 -25.58
CA SER A 72 24.31 10.65 -24.83
C SER A 72 23.96 12.07 -25.27
N GLY A 73 23.64 12.97 -24.34
CA GLY A 73 23.27 14.36 -24.66
C GLY A 73 23.62 15.33 -23.53
N TYR A 74 23.74 16.61 -23.87
CA TYR A 74 24.02 17.68 -22.89
C TYR A 74 22.73 18.12 -22.22
N LEU A 75 22.69 18.07 -20.89
CA LEU A 75 21.50 18.48 -20.13
C LEU A 75 21.28 20.00 -20.23
N LEU A 76 20.03 20.39 -20.46
CA LEU A 76 19.57 21.77 -20.50
C LEU A 76 18.74 22.14 -19.27
N ASP A 77 18.67 23.45 -18.99
CA ASP A 77 17.72 24.08 -18.05
C ASP A 77 17.56 23.42 -16.66
N PHE A 78 18.65 22.84 -16.12
CA PHE A 78 18.71 22.30 -14.76
C PHE A 78 19.20 23.35 -13.76
N ASP A 79 18.53 23.47 -12.60
CA ASP A 79 18.83 24.49 -11.58
C ASP A 79 20.05 24.09 -10.73
N PHE A 80 21.24 24.27 -11.29
CA PHE A 80 22.49 23.97 -10.60
C PHE A 80 22.79 25.01 -9.52
N THR A 81 23.04 24.53 -8.31
CA THR A 81 23.44 25.34 -7.15
C THR A 81 24.90 25.80 -7.25
N GLY A 82 25.72 25.10 -8.06
CA GLY A 82 27.17 25.30 -8.17
C GLY A 82 27.96 24.61 -7.06
N ASN A 83 27.29 23.87 -6.16
CA ASN A 83 27.91 22.96 -5.22
C ASN A 83 27.86 21.54 -5.79
N TYR A 84 29.02 21.00 -6.16
CA TYR A 84 29.14 19.67 -6.76
C TYR A 84 28.44 18.54 -5.98
N SER A 85 28.39 18.60 -4.65
CA SER A 85 27.74 17.55 -3.85
C SER A 85 26.21 17.63 -3.93
N ASP A 86 25.67 18.85 -3.88
CA ASP A 86 24.23 19.09 -3.88
C ASP A 86 23.66 18.89 -5.30
N ASP A 87 24.42 19.32 -6.30
CA ASP A 87 24.11 19.11 -7.72
C ASP A 87 24.13 17.61 -8.08
N TYR A 88 25.08 16.83 -7.53
CA TYR A 88 25.13 15.38 -7.73
C TYR A 88 23.89 14.68 -7.17
N ILE A 89 23.48 15.00 -5.94
CA ILE A 89 22.29 14.41 -5.30
C ILE A 89 21.03 14.74 -6.11
N SER A 90 20.91 15.99 -6.56
CA SER A 90 19.75 16.44 -7.34
C SER A 90 19.68 15.76 -8.71
N LEU A 91 20.82 15.59 -9.39
CA LEU A 91 20.90 14.87 -10.66
C LEU A 91 20.60 13.38 -10.52
N ASP A 92 21.13 12.74 -9.48
CA ASP A 92 20.87 11.32 -9.22
C ASP A 92 19.37 11.06 -9.03
N SER A 93 18.70 11.90 -8.21
CA SER A 93 17.25 11.85 -8.02
C SER A 93 16.46 12.11 -9.31
N PHE A 94 16.86 13.11 -10.11
CA PHE A 94 16.23 13.41 -11.40
C PHE A 94 16.30 12.23 -12.37
N ILE A 95 17.48 11.61 -12.51
CA ILE A 95 17.69 10.49 -13.42
C ILE A 95 16.93 9.26 -12.97
N ASN A 96 16.97 8.93 -11.66
CA ASN A 96 16.22 7.79 -11.14
C ASN A 96 14.71 7.96 -11.36
N SER A 97 14.18 9.18 -11.15
CA SER A 97 12.77 9.49 -11.44
C SER A 97 12.44 9.35 -12.93
N GLY A 98 13.34 9.77 -13.81
CA GLY A 98 13.19 9.60 -15.25
C GLY A 98 13.18 8.14 -15.69
N LEU A 99 14.03 7.29 -15.10
CA LEU A 99 14.01 5.84 -15.34
C LEU A 99 12.71 5.20 -14.85
N SER A 100 12.19 5.62 -13.70
CA SER A 100 10.88 5.17 -13.20
C SER A 100 9.75 5.57 -14.15
N PHE A 101 9.76 6.79 -14.68
CA PHE A 101 8.75 7.23 -15.66
C PHE A 101 8.84 6.47 -16.98
N LEU A 102 10.05 6.14 -17.44
CA LEU A 102 10.24 5.28 -18.62
C LEU A 102 9.69 3.87 -18.42
N ALA A 103 9.73 3.33 -17.19
CA ALA A 103 9.19 2.01 -16.89
C ALA A 103 7.66 1.93 -17.06
N GLU A 104 6.97 3.07 -17.05
CA GLU A 104 5.51 3.17 -17.24
C GLU A 104 5.09 3.26 -18.72
N TYR A 105 6.03 3.36 -19.66
CA TYR A 105 5.71 3.39 -21.09
C TYR A 105 5.29 2.01 -21.59
N ASP A 106 4.39 1.99 -22.58
CA ASP A 106 3.89 0.75 -23.21
C ASP A 106 5.01 -0.18 -23.71
N TRP A 107 6.18 0.37 -24.05
CA TRP A 107 7.31 -0.42 -24.50
C TRP A 107 8.22 -0.88 -23.34
N HIS A 108 8.04 -2.12 -22.91
CA HIS A 108 8.79 -2.74 -21.81
C HIS A 108 10.31 -2.91 -22.04
N GLY A 109 10.83 -2.62 -23.24
CA GLY A 109 12.28 -2.54 -23.45
C GLY A 109 12.97 -1.51 -22.53
N TYR A 110 12.23 -0.49 -22.10
CA TYR A 110 12.70 0.50 -21.12
C TYR A 110 13.00 -0.08 -19.73
N LEU A 111 12.45 -1.24 -19.35
CA LEU A 111 12.78 -1.92 -18.09
C LEU A 111 14.24 -2.42 -18.03
N THR A 112 14.93 -2.39 -19.17
CA THR A 112 16.36 -2.73 -19.27
C THR A 112 17.28 -1.52 -19.19
N SER A 113 16.72 -0.32 -19.00
CA SER A 113 17.46 0.93 -19.07
C SER A 113 18.30 1.18 -17.81
N ASN A 114 19.51 1.68 -18.03
CA ASN A 114 20.42 2.13 -17.00
C ASN A 114 20.93 3.50 -17.41
N ALA A 115 21.12 4.42 -16.46
CA ALA A 115 21.59 5.76 -16.77
C ALA A 115 22.72 6.19 -15.83
N TYR A 116 23.57 7.08 -16.34
CA TYR A 116 24.61 7.74 -15.57
C TYR A 116 24.94 9.10 -16.20
N PHE A 117 25.62 9.95 -15.44
CA PHE A 117 25.99 11.28 -15.90
C PHE A 117 27.48 11.56 -15.72
N THR A 118 28.01 12.42 -16.57
CA THR A 118 29.42 12.82 -16.59
C THR A 118 29.56 14.33 -16.82
N LEU A 119 30.78 14.86 -16.64
CA LEU A 119 31.12 16.24 -16.93
C LEU A 119 32.12 16.30 -18.08
N ASP A 120 31.92 17.23 -19.01
CA ASP A 120 32.90 17.55 -20.04
C ASP A 120 34.03 18.46 -19.49
N ASN A 121 34.99 18.82 -20.36
CA ASN A 121 36.09 19.71 -19.99
C ASN A 121 35.67 21.16 -19.67
N SER A 122 34.43 21.53 -20.01
CA SER A 122 33.84 22.84 -19.77
C SER A 122 32.90 22.83 -18.55
N ASN A 123 32.80 21.70 -17.83
CA ASN A 123 31.86 21.43 -16.74
C ASN A 123 30.38 21.43 -17.16
N ASN A 124 30.06 21.05 -18.39
CA ASN A 124 28.70 20.76 -18.81
C ASN A 124 28.36 19.31 -18.49
N TYR A 125 27.15 19.07 -17.98
CA TYR A 125 26.67 17.73 -17.67
C TYR A 125 26.19 17.00 -18.92
N ILE A 126 26.63 15.75 -19.06
CA ILE A 126 26.22 14.83 -20.13
C ILE A 126 25.48 13.67 -19.48
N ILE A 127 24.24 13.44 -19.88
CA ILE A 127 23.45 12.27 -19.49
C ILE A 127 23.70 11.15 -20.49
N ASN A 128 23.87 9.93 -19.99
CA ASN A 128 24.10 8.73 -20.78
C ASN A 128 23.07 7.67 -20.37
N ILE A 129 22.32 7.16 -21.34
CA ILE A 129 21.27 6.16 -21.13
C ILE A 129 21.60 4.96 -21.99
N LEU A 130 21.73 3.81 -21.34
CA LEU A 130 22.00 2.52 -21.94
C LEU A 130 20.77 1.65 -21.83
N LEU A 131 20.35 1.04 -22.94
CA LEU A 131 19.26 0.08 -22.95
C LEU A 131 19.57 -1.09 -23.88
N LYS A 132 18.88 -2.21 -23.64
CA LYS A 132 18.95 -3.42 -24.46
C LYS A 132 17.98 -3.29 -25.63
N LYS A 133 18.43 -3.72 -26.80
CA LYS A 133 17.60 -3.92 -27.99
C LYS A 133 17.81 -5.35 -28.50
N ASP A 134 16.76 -6.04 -28.91
CA ASP A 134 16.93 -7.43 -29.34
C ASP A 134 17.55 -7.53 -30.72
N ASN A 135 18.44 -8.51 -30.91
CA ASN A 135 19.11 -8.72 -32.18
C ASN A 135 18.33 -9.73 -33.02
N GLU A 136 17.80 -9.30 -34.18
CA GLU A 136 17.04 -10.13 -35.13
C GLU A 136 17.76 -11.41 -35.57
N GLN A 137 19.09 -11.50 -35.44
CA GLN A 137 19.87 -12.64 -35.91
C GLN A 137 20.12 -13.74 -34.86
N ASN A 138 20.15 -13.42 -33.56
CA ASN A 138 20.65 -14.33 -32.51
C ASN A 138 19.96 -14.18 -31.13
N SER A 139 18.75 -13.63 -31.05
CA SER A 139 17.95 -13.70 -29.82
C SER A 139 17.66 -15.18 -29.46
N TRP A 140 17.69 -15.50 -28.16
CA TRP A 140 17.41 -16.84 -27.66
C TRP A 140 15.90 -17.19 -27.72
N GLY A 141 15.04 -16.23 -28.03
CA GLY A 141 13.59 -16.44 -28.11
C GLY A 141 12.98 -16.71 -26.73
N TYR A 142 13.50 -16.08 -25.67
CA TYR A 142 12.89 -16.17 -24.35
C TYR A 142 11.60 -15.34 -24.37
N SER A 143 10.53 -16.02 -24.75
CA SER A 143 9.17 -15.53 -24.60
C SER A 143 8.74 -15.68 -23.15
N ASN A 144 8.04 -14.67 -22.65
CA ASN A 144 7.19 -14.76 -21.49
C ASN A 144 5.74 -14.88 -22.00
N PRO A 145 5.26 -16.11 -22.31
CA PRO A 145 3.91 -16.32 -22.81
C PRO A 145 2.90 -16.11 -21.68
N GLY A 146 1.85 -15.33 -21.94
CA GLY A 146 0.78 -15.10 -20.99
C GLY A 146 -0.36 -14.32 -21.63
N CYS A 147 -1.25 -13.76 -20.81
CA CYS A 147 -2.34 -12.95 -21.34
C CYS A 147 -1.99 -11.46 -21.35
N GLY A 148 -2.00 -10.85 -22.54
CA GLY A 148 -1.74 -9.43 -22.72
C GLY A 148 -2.97 -8.54 -22.68
N ASP A 149 -4.17 -9.10 -22.54
CA ASP A 149 -5.41 -8.32 -22.46
C ASP A 149 -5.67 -7.87 -21.01
N PRO A 150 -5.61 -6.56 -20.71
CA PRO A 150 -5.90 -6.04 -19.36
C PRO A 150 -7.32 -6.34 -18.87
N LEU A 151 -8.21 -6.78 -19.77
CA LEU A 151 -9.59 -7.17 -19.47
C LEU A 151 -9.76 -8.66 -19.14
N ALA A 152 -8.70 -9.47 -19.26
CA ALA A 152 -8.74 -10.87 -18.92
C ALA A 152 -8.45 -11.11 -17.43
N CYS A 153 -9.07 -12.15 -16.86
CA CYS A 153 -8.91 -12.55 -15.47
C CYS A 153 -7.45 -12.96 -15.11
N ASN A 154 -6.63 -13.32 -16.09
CA ASN A 154 -5.24 -13.77 -15.94
C ASN A 154 -4.26 -12.86 -16.69
N TYR A 155 -4.56 -11.57 -16.78
CA TYR A 155 -3.65 -10.57 -17.35
C TYR A 155 -2.28 -10.60 -16.66
N GLU A 156 -1.23 -10.58 -17.48
CA GLU A 156 0.16 -10.48 -17.03
C GLU A 156 0.81 -9.28 -17.70
N GLU A 157 1.32 -8.34 -16.89
CA GLU A 157 1.80 -7.04 -17.36
C GLU A 157 3.02 -7.14 -18.28
N TYR A 158 3.98 -8.03 -17.97
CA TYR A 158 5.27 -8.10 -18.67
C TYR A 158 5.39 -9.29 -19.64
N ILE A 159 4.30 -9.65 -20.32
CA ILE A 159 4.37 -10.69 -21.33
C ILE A 159 5.08 -10.20 -22.59
N THR A 160 5.71 -11.13 -23.30
CA THR A 160 6.32 -10.85 -24.61
C THR A 160 5.68 -11.64 -25.75
N ASP A 161 4.75 -12.54 -25.43
CA ASP A 161 3.92 -13.27 -26.39
C ASP A 161 2.53 -13.48 -25.80
N ASP A 162 1.47 -12.96 -26.44
CA ASP A 162 0.10 -13.28 -26.05
C ASP A 162 -0.22 -14.69 -26.59
N ASP A 163 -0.19 -15.67 -25.70
CA ASP A 163 -0.33 -17.08 -26.06
C ASP A 163 -1.81 -17.49 -26.22
N GLY A 164 -2.74 -16.54 -26.09
CA GLY A 164 -4.17 -16.77 -26.14
C GLY A 164 -4.72 -17.48 -24.89
N SER A 165 -3.95 -17.53 -23.80
CA SER A 165 -4.41 -18.03 -22.51
C SER A 165 -5.40 -17.10 -21.80
N CYS A 166 -5.69 -15.92 -22.35
CA CYS A 166 -6.61 -14.96 -21.76
C CYS A 166 -7.96 -15.59 -21.38
N GLU A 167 -8.18 -15.69 -20.07
CA GLU A 167 -9.42 -16.15 -19.46
C GLU A 167 -10.33 -14.94 -19.31
N TYR A 168 -11.43 -14.93 -20.06
CA TYR A 168 -12.44 -13.87 -19.96
C TYR A 168 -13.62 -14.35 -19.13
N PRO A 169 -14.34 -13.45 -18.45
CA PRO A 169 -15.51 -13.82 -17.69
C PRO A 169 -16.57 -14.47 -18.60
N GLN A 170 -16.70 -15.79 -18.49
CA GLN A 170 -17.87 -16.56 -18.92
C GLN A 170 -18.76 -16.75 -17.70
N GLU A 171 -20.10 -16.70 -17.87
CA GLU A 171 -21.02 -17.15 -16.82
C GLU A 171 -20.72 -18.63 -16.49
N SER A 172 -19.88 -18.86 -15.48
CA SER A 172 -19.41 -20.19 -15.14
C SER A 172 -20.47 -20.90 -14.30
N TRP A 173 -20.64 -22.20 -14.55
CA TRP A 173 -21.56 -23.08 -13.81
C TRP A 173 -21.22 -23.21 -12.31
N ALA A 174 -20.20 -22.50 -11.81
CA ALA A 174 -19.75 -22.46 -10.42
C ALA A 174 -20.21 -21.19 -9.66
N GLY A 175 -20.86 -20.21 -10.31
CA GLY A 175 -21.35 -19.00 -9.64
C GLY A 175 -20.27 -17.98 -9.25
N VAL A 176 -19.12 -18.03 -9.93
CA VAL A 176 -18.00 -17.10 -9.79
C VAL A 176 -17.69 -16.48 -11.16
N SER A 177 -17.41 -15.17 -11.21
CA SER A 177 -17.02 -14.37 -12.39
C SER A 177 -15.85 -13.44 -12.04
N CYS A 178 -15.36 -12.67 -13.00
CA CYS A 178 -14.25 -11.72 -12.83
C CYS A 178 -14.57 -10.37 -13.53
N ASN A 179 -15.86 -10.04 -13.70
CA ASN A 179 -16.24 -8.84 -14.44
C ASN A 179 -15.84 -7.58 -13.68
N PHE A 180 -15.49 -6.54 -14.44
CA PHE A 180 -15.40 -5.17 -13.93
C PHE A 180 -16.75 -4.47 -14.07
N ILE A 181 -17.25 -3.90 -12.97
CA ILE A 181 -18.45 -3.07 -12.92
C ILE A 181 -18.04 -1.64 -12.61
N LEU A 182 -18.41 -0.69 -13.47
CA LEU A 182 -17.97 0.71 -13.33
C LEU A 182 -19.03 1.56 -12.63
N ILE A 183 -18.66 2.19 -11.52
CA ILE A 183 -19.51 3.13 -10.76
C ILE A 183 -18.96 4.55 -10.92
N PRO A 184 -19.75 5.55 -11.35
CA PRO A 184 -21.19 5.50 -11.58
C PRO A 184 -21.61 5.19 -13.04
N ASN A 185 -20.66 4.85 -13.92
CA ASN A 185 -20.90 4.78 -15.38
C ASN A 185 -21.93 3.73 -15.80
N GLU A 186 -21.90 2.55 -15.19
CA GLU A 186 -22.84 1.45 -15.47
C GLU A 186 -23.99 1.42 -14.47
N TYR A 187 -23.69 1.65 -13.19
CA TYR A 187 -24.69 1.76 -12.14
C TYR A 187 -24.51 3.07 -11.36
N PRO A 188 -25.58 3.86 -11.15
CA PRO A 188 -25.51 5.13 -10.42
C PRO A 188 -25.00 5.05 -8.99
N THR A 189 -25.08 3.89 -8.35
CA THR A 189 -24.76 3.69 -6.93
C THR A 189 -23.91 2.44 -6.71
N ILE A 190 -23.10 2.44 -5.65
CA ILE A 190 -22.27 1.29 -5.28
C ILE A 190 -23.17 0.09 -4.97
N GLN A 191 -24.26 0.29 -4.21
CA GLN A 191 -25.16 -0.81 -3.86
C GLN A 191 -25.85 -1.44 -5.08
N GLU A 192 -26.19 -0.67 -6.12
CA GLU A 192 -26.71 -1.23 -7.37
C GLU A 192 -25.67 -2.07 -8.10
N GLY A 193 -24.40 -1.64 -8.13
CA GLY A 193 -23.28 -2.45 -8.61
C GLY A 193 -23.15 -3.76 -7.84
N ILE A 194 -23.22 -3.70 -6.51
CA ILE A 194 -23.18 -4.90 -5.65
C ILE A 194 -24.37 -5.80 -5.98
N ASN A 195 -25.56 -5.25 -6.23
CA ASN A 195 -26.73 -6.05 -6.54
C ASN A 195 -26.59 -6.79 -7.88
N ALA A 196 -25.93 -6.16 -8.85
CA ALA A 196 -25.67 -6.72 -10.18
C ALA A 196 -24.52 -7.74 -10.23
N SER A 197 -23.56 -7.65 -9.31
CA SER A 197 -22.39 -8.53 -9.29
C SER A 197 -22.70 -9.97 -8.85
N ILE A 198 -21.76 -10.86 -9.12
CA ILE A 198 -21.65 -12.19 -8.50
C ILE A 198 -20.25 -12.37 -7.91
N ASN A 199 -20.01 -13.46 -7.17
CA ASN A 199 -18.71 -13.69 -6.53
C ASN A 199 -17.56 -13.60 -7.55
N GLY A 200 -16.45 -13.00 -7.15
CA GLY A 200 -15.24 -12.77 -7.94
C GLY A 200 -15.25 -11.52 -8.83
N ASP A 201 -16.41 -10.87 -9.02
CA ASP A 201 -16.47 -9.59 -9.73
C ASP A 201 -15.73 -8.47 -8.95
N THR A 202 -15.30 -7.45 -9.70
CA THR A 202 -14.66 -6.25 -9.18
C THR A 202 -15.50 -5.02 -9.53
N LEU A 203 -15.87 -4.22 -8.53
CA LEU A 203 -16.47 -2.90 -8.73
C LEU A 203 -15.36 -1.85 -8.68
N LEU A 204 -15.20 -1.11 -9.78
CA LEU A 204 -14.30 0.04 -9.87
C LEU A 204 -15.12 1.31 -9.68
N VAL A 205 -14.80 2.08 -8.65
CA VAL A 205 -15.59 3.23 -8.21
C VAL A 205 -14.78 4.51 -8.43
N SER A 206 -15.22 5.33 -9.39
CA SER A 206 -14.58 6.62 -9.67
C SER A 206 -14.66 7.57 -8.47
N ALA A 207 -13.68 8.48 -8.38
CA ALA A 207 -13.61 9.50 -7.36
C ALA A 207 -14.93 10.29 -7.21
N GLY A 208 -15.32 10.56 -5.97
CA GLY A 208 -16.59 11.20 -5.66
C GLY A 208 -17.10 10.86 -4.26
N THR A 209 -18.19 11.53 -3.86
CA THR A 209 -18.87 11.25 -2.59
C THR A 209 -20.18 10.50 -2.84
N TYR A 210 -20.22 9.26 -2.37
CA TYR A 210 -21.36 8.35 -2.46
C TYR A 210 -22.10 8.37 -1.12
N TYR A 211 -23.32 8.94 -1.12
CA TYR A 211 -24.18 8.97 0.06
C TYR A 211 -24.98 7.69 0.17
N GLU A 212 -24.37 6.66 0.75
CA GLU A 212 -24.87 5.30 0.78
C GLU A 212 -24.49 4.57 2.06
N THR A 213 -25.23 3.49 2.34
CA THR A 213 -24.89 2.49 3.36
C THR A 213 -24.95 1.14 2.65
N ILE A 214 -23.78 0.53 2.41
CA ILE A 214 -23.65 -0.63 1.52
C ILE A 214 -23.56 -1.95 2.29
N ASN A 215 -24.11 -3.00 1.70
CA ASN A 215 -24.05 -4.38 2.19
C ASN A 215 -23.60 -5.29 1.04
N TYR A 216 -22.57 -6.09 1.30
CA TYR A 216 -22.03 -7.04 0.32
C TYR A 216 -22.98 -8.21 0.01
N ASN A 217 -24.02 -8.41 0.82
CA ASN A 217 -25.07 -9.41 0.62
C ASN A 217 -24.52 -10.85 0.50
N GLY A 218 -23.41 -11.15 1.17
CA GLY A 218 -22.75 -12.46 1.14
C GLY A 218 -21.97 -12.71 -0.15
N LYS A 219 -21.73 -11.66 -0.94
CA LYS A 219 -20.93 -11.75 -2.16
C LYS A 219 -19.46 -11.53 -1.82
N ASN A 220 -18.63 -12.42 -2.33
CA ASN A 220 -17.18 -12.30 -2.27
C ASN A 220 -16.70 -11.54 -3.50
N ILE A 221 -16.71 -10.22 -3.44
CA ILE A 221 -16.35 -9.32 -4.54
C ILE A 221 -15.28 -8.33 -4.07
N VAL A 222 -14.58 -7.74 -5.02
CA VAL A 222 -13.67 -6.62 -4.75
C VAL A 222 -14.41 -5.32 -5.02
N ILE A 223 -14.36 -4.36 -4.10
CA ILE A 223 -14.79 -2.99 -4.35
C ILE A 223 -13.57 -2.10 -4.16
N MET A 224 -13.18 -1.40 -5.22
CA MET A 224 -11.98 -0.58 -5.28
C MET A 224 -12.36 0.85 -5.69
N GLY A 225 -12.02 1.82 -4.86
CA GLY A 225 -12.09 3.23 -5.22
C GLY A 225 -10.92 3.64 -6.12
N GLU A 226 -11.09 4.75 -6.83
CA GLU A 226 -10.04 5.32 -7.69
C GLU A 226 -8.84 5.80 -6.86
N ASP A 227 -9.12 6.36 -5.68
CA ASP A 227 -8.14 6.90 -4.74
C ASP A 227 -8.80 7.10 -3.37
N ARG A 228 -8.11 6.70 -2.29
CA ARG A 228 -8.67 6.72 -0.92
C ARG A 228 -9.01 8.11 -0.40
N GLU A 229 -8.33 9.16 -0.87
CA GLU A 229 -8.51 10.55 -0.42
C GLU A 229 -9.70 11.21 -1.12
N THR A 230 -10.07 10.72 -2.31
CA THR A 230 -11.09 11.33 -3.17
C THR A 230 -12.34 10.46 -3.39
N THR A 231 -12.28 9.17 -3.06
CA THR A 231 -13.41 8.24 -3.17
C THR A 231 -14.02 8.00 -1.79
N ILE A 232 -15.20 8.58 -1.54
CA ILE A 232 -15.79 8.70 -0.21
C ILE A 232 -17.12 7.97 -0.16
N ILE A 233 -17.29 7.04 0.79
CA ILE A 233 -18.61 6.52 1.17
C ILE A 233 -19.06 7.25 2.44
N ASN A 234 -20.16 7.98 2.34
CA ASN A 234 -20.69 8.82 3.41
C ASN A 234 -22.05 8.27 3.88
N GLY A 235 -22.09 7.73 5.11
CA GLY A 235 -23.31 7.15 5.69
C GLY A 235 -24.36 8.15 6.16
N ASN A 236 -24.09 9.46 6.06
CA ASN A 236 -25.00 10.55 6.45
C ASN A 236 -25.55 10.46 7.89
N GLN A 237 -24.84 9.76 8.76
CA GLN A 237 -25.22 9.38 10.13
C GLN A 237 -26.55 8.62 10.20
N GLU A 238 -26.91 7.89 9.14
CA GLU A 238 -28.17 7.15 9.06
C GLU A 238 -28.03 5.69 9.52
N ASN A 239 -26.91 5.05 9.18
CA ASN A 239 -26.63 3.65 9.50
C ASN A 239 -25.12 3.35 9.40
N ILE A 240 -24.78 2.08 9.58
CA ILE A 240 -23.46 1.52 9.30
C ILE A 240 -23.10 1.77 7.83
N VAL A 241 -21.92 2.33 7.54
CA VAL A 241 -21.54 2.69 6.17
C VAL A 241 -21.28 1.44 5.31
N VAL A 242 -20.52 0.47 5.82
CA VAL A 242 -20.19 -0.78 5.11
C VAL A 242 -20.46 -2.00 5.99
N SER A 243 -21.23 -2.95 5.48
CA SER A 243 -21.62 -4.17 6.20
C SER A 243 -21.16 -5.46 5.51
N PHE A 244 -20.41 -6.28 6.26
CA PHE A 244 -20.08 -7.68 5.99
C PHE A 244 -20.72 -8.55 7.08
N VAL A 245 -21.90 -9.08 6.79
CA VAL A 245 -22.78 -9.69 7.81
C VAL A 245 -23.46 -10.97 7.32
N ASN A 246 -23.06 -11.49 6.16
CA ASN A 246 -23.73 -12.61 5.48
C ASN A 246 -22.76 -13.76 5.13
N GLY A 247 -21.57 -13.78 5.73
CA GLY A 247 -20.59 -14.84 5.55
C GLY A 247 -19.58 -14.57 4.43
N GLU A 248 -19.33 -13.30 4.13
CA GLU A 248 -18.25 -12.87 3.25
C GLU A 248 -16.90 -13.39 3.79
N ASP A 249 -16.07 -13.97 2.92
CA ASP A 249 -14.76 -14.54 3.29
C ASP A 249 -13.59 -13.64 2.86
N ASN A 250 -12.36 -14.15 2.98
CA ASN A 250 -11.13 -13.39 2.70
C ASN A 250 -10.85 -13.17 1.21
N THR A 251 -11.71 -13.64 0.32
CA THR A 251 -11.70 -13.23 -1.10
C THR A 251 -12.51 -11.95 -1.33
N CYS A 252 -13.27 -11.50 -0.34
CA CYS A 252 -13.99 -10.23 -0.33
C CYS A 252 -13.06 -9.07 0.08
N ARG A 253 -13.03 -7.98 -0.69
CA ARG A 253 -12.13 -6.85 -0.46
C ARG A 253 -12.85 -5.50 -0.55
N LEU A 254 -12.48 -4.58 0.33
CA LEU A 254 -12.76 -3.15 0.22
C LEU A 254 -11.44 -2.39 0.25
N LYS A 255 -11.15 -1.61 -0.81
CA LYS A 255 -9.93 -0.80 -0.85
C LYS A 255 -10.07 0.54 -1.53
N GLU A 256 -9.18 1.48 -1.17
CA GLU A 256 -9.10 2.83 -1.75
C GLU A 256 -10.32 3.73 -1.44
N PHE A 257 -10.76 3.75 -0.18
CA PHE A 257 -11.90 4.59 0.24
C PHE A 257 -11.65 5.38 1.51
N THR A 258 -12.28 6.55 1.57
CA THR A 258 -12.62 7.23 2.82
C THR A 258 -14.03 6.86 3.28
N ILE A 259 -14.18 6.36 4.51
CA ILE A 259 -15.44 5.92 5.12
C ILE A 259 -15.82 6.84 6.26
N ILE A 260 -16.93 7.60 6.10
CA ILE A 260 -17.30 8.66 7.03
C ILE A 260 -18.78 8.72 7.40
N ASN A 261 -19.05 9.39 8.53
CA ASN A 261 -20.39 9.70 9.01
C ASN A 261 -21.28 8.45 9.16
N GLY A 262 -20.72 7.33 9.59
CA GLY A 262 -21.48 6.16 9.97
C GLY A 262 -22.13 6.30 11.35
N LEU A 263 -23.24 5.58 11.56
CA LEU A 263 -23.92 5.48 12.84
C LEU A 263 -24.36 4.04 13.16
N SER A 264 -23.98 3.52 14.33
CA SER A 264 -24.49 2.23 14.83
C SER A 264 -24.94 2.33 16.30
N ASP A 265 -26.14 1.82 16.59
CA ASP A 265 -26.75 1.75 17.93
C ASP A 265 -27.09 0.30 18.36
N ASP A 266 -26.63 -0.70 17.61
CA ASP A 266 -27.06 -2.10 17.75
C ASP A 266 -26.35 -2.88 18.86
N GLY A 267 -25.38 -2.27 19.55
CA GLY A 267 -24.64 -2.86 20.66
C GLY A 267 -23.45 -3.74 20.28
N TYR A 268 -23.23 -4.03 18.99
CA TYR A 268 -22.11 -4.82 18.47
C TYR A 268 -21.09 -3.97 17.70
N GLY A 269 -21.47 -2.75 17.34
CA GLY A 269 -20.58 -1.71 16.84
C GLY A 269 -20.47 -1.64 15.33
N GLY A 270 -19.40 -0.99 14.86
CA GLY A 270 -19.09 -0.80 13.45
C GLY A 270 -19.83 0.38 12.82
N GLY A 271 -19.70 1.58 13.39
CA GLY A 271 -20.31 2.79 12.80
C GLY A 271 -19.86 2.98 11.35
N GLY A 272 -18.55 2.95 11.09
CA GLY A 272 -17.98 2.93 9.75
C GLY A 272 -18.17 1.57 9.08
N ILE A 273 -17.47 0.56 9.59
CA ILE A 273 -17.44 -0.79 9.00
C ILE A 273 -17.83 -1.84 10.04
N LYS A 274 -18.71 -2.76 9.64
CA LYS A 274 -19.10 -3.90 10.48
C LYS A 274 -18.73 -5.24 9.84
N CYS A 275 -18.00 -6.05 10.58
CA CYS A 275 -17.68 -7.44 10.28
C CYS A 275 -18.34 -8.35 11.31
N SER A 276 -19.36 -9.12 10.90
CA SER A 276 -20.08 -10.04 11.79
C SER A 276 -20.17 -11.43 11.20
N GLY A 277 -19.39 -12.37 11.73
CA GLY A 277 -19.29 -13.73 11.17
C GLY A 277 -18.80 -13.72 9.73
N SER A 278 -17.94 -12.75 9.39
CA SER A 278 -17.41 -12.50 8.05
C SER A 278 -15.96 -12.03 8.18
N SER A 279 -15.14 -12.35 7.20
CA SER A 279 -13.68 -12.21 7.25
C SER A 279 -13.13 -11.51 6.01
N PRO A 280 -13.60 -10.30 5.66
CA PRO A 280 -13.12 -9.55 4.50
C PRO A 280 -11.68 -9.04 4.71
N ILE A 281 -11.06 -8.61 3.61
CA ILE A 281 -9.84 -7.80 3.62
C ILE A 281 -10.24 -6.32 3.47
N LEU A 282 -9.80 -5.49 4.42
CA LEU A 282 -9.99 -4.05 4.46
C LEU A 282 -8.62 -3.40 4.26
N GLU A 283 -8.42 -2.69 3.16
CA GLU A 283 -7.09 -2.29 2.74
C GLU A 283 -7.04 -0.85 2.21
N ASN A 284 -6.01 -0.09 2.57
CA ASN A 284 -5.82 1.28 2.09
C ASN A 284 -7.05 2.18 2.27
N LEU A 285 -7.55 2.22 3.51
CA LEU A 285 -8.75 2.98 3.88
C LEU A 285 -8.41 4.17 4.78
N ILE A 286 -9.26 5.20 4.74
CA ILE A 286 -9.36 6.21 5.78
C ILE A 286 -10.73 6.07 6.44
N ILE A 287 -10.76 5.68 7.71
CA ILE A 287 -12.00 5.49 8.47
C ILE A 287 -12.09 6.59 9.52
N LYS A 288 -12.97 7.57 9.29
CA LYS A 288 -13.06 8.75 10.16
C LYS A 288 -14.45 9.30 10.38
N ASP A 289 -14.60 10.08 11.46
CA ASP A 289 -15.85 10.77 11.80
C ASP A 289 -17.07 9.84 11.88
N ASN A 290 -16.87 8.58 12.27
CA ASN A 290 -17.95 7.63 12.50
C ASN A 290 -18.34 7.61 13.97
N ILE A 291 -19.61 7.33 14.26
CA ILE A 291 -20.17 7.35 15.61
C ILE A 291 -20.82 6.00 15.90
N SER A 292 -20.61 5.46 17.10
CA SER A 292 -21.29 4.24 17.53
C SER A 292 -21.42 4.12 19.04
N TYR A 293 -22.32 3.26 19.51
CA TYR A 293 -22.31 2.85 20.90
C TYR A 293 -20.99 2.15 21.29
N ARG A 294 -20.45 1.29 20.41
CA ARG A 294 -19.15 0.56 20.52
C ARG A 294 -18.47 0.48 19.16
N GLY A 295 -17.15 0.49 19.05
CA GLY A 295 -16.46 0.26 17.75
C GLY A 295 -16.86 1.26 16.69
N ALA A 296 -16.56 2.55 16.87
CA ALA A 296 -17.10 3.56 15.98
C ALA A 296 -16.50 3.51 14.58
N GLY A 297 -15.20 3.26 14.44
CA GLY A 297 -14.58 2.95 13.16
C GLY A 297 -14.97 1.56 12.65
N ILE A 298 -14.47 0.50 13.30
CA ILE A 298 -14.68 -0.90 12.93
C ILE A 298 -15.27 -1.71 14.10
N GLY A 299 -16.26 -2.55 13.81
CA GLY A 299 -16.83 -3.51 14.76
C GLY A 299 -16.69 -4.95 14.25
N CYS A 300 -16.01 -5.80 15.02
CA CYS A 300 -15.78 -7.22 14.74
C CYS A 300 -16.54 -8.09 15.75
N SER A 301 -17.42 -8.96 15.26
CA SER A 301 -18.26 -9.81 16.12
C SER A 301 -18.57 -11.17 15.51
N ASN A 302 -19.06 -12.08 16.35
CA ASN A 302 -19.61 -13.38 15.96
C ASN A 302 -18.62 -14.27 15.18
N GLY A 303 -17.36 -14.34 15.64
CA GLY A 303 -16.32 -15.13 14.99
C GLY A 303 -15.86 -14.53 13.66
N ALA A 304 -15.69 -13.21 13.61
CA ALA A 304 -15.12 -12.51 12.46
C ALA A 304 -13.59 -12.56 12.50
N TYR A 305 -12.95 -12.72 11.33
CA TYR A 305 -11.49 -12.74 11.18
C TYR A 305 -11.05 -11.82 10.03
N PRO A 306 -11.41 -10.52 10.03
CA PRO A 306 -11.00 -9.63 8.95
C PRO A 306 -9.49 -9.36 9.02
N ILE A 307 -8.90 -9.11 7.85
CA ILE A 307 -7.54 -8.58 7.72
C ILE A 307 -7.68 -7.08 7.46
N ILE A 308 -7.06 -6.25 8.30
CA ILE A 308 -7.11 -4.80 8.21
C ILE A 308 -5.69 -4.33 7.95
N ARG A 309 -5.44 -3.72 6.79
CA ARG A 309 -4.09 -3.28 6.45
C ARG A 309 -3.97 -1.93 5.76
N ASN A 310 -2.81 -1.29 5.90
CA ASN A 310 -2.46 -0.02 5.25
C ASN A 310 -3.51 1.07 5.52
N THR A 311 -4.09 1.12 6.71
CA THR A 311 -5.32 1.87 6.99
C THR A 311 -5.12 2.91 8.09
N LEU A 312 -5.73 4.08 7.91
CA LEU A 312 -5.82 5.13 8.92
C LEU A 312 -7.22 5.12 9.57
N ILE A 313 -7.27 4.94 10.90
CA ILE A 313 -8.50 4.98 11.69
C ILE A 313 -8.42 6.17 12.65
N THR A 314 -9.15 7.24 12.35
CA THR A 314 -8.99 8.53 13.06
C THR A 314 -10.30 9.25 13.33
N GLY A 315 -10.38 10.01 14.43
CA GLY A 315 -11.53 10.88 14.70
C GLY A 315 -12.87 10.16 14.89
N ASN A 316 -12.88 8.86 15.18
CA ASN A 316 -14.11 8.11 15.42
C ASN A 316 -14.51 8.20 16.90
N THR A 317 -15.82 8.26 17.17
CA THR A 317 -16.35 8.47 18.53
C THR A 317 -17.28 7.34 18.96
N SER A 318 -16.87 6.59 19.98
CA SER A 318 -17.71 5.63 20.68
C SER A 318 -18.18 6.19 22.03
N THR A 319 -19.45 5.95 22.39
CA THR A 319 -19.94 6.37 23.71
C THR A 319 -19.56 5.42 24.85
N GLU A 320 -19.09 4.19 24.56
CA GLU A 320 -18.73 3.20 25.58
C GLU A 320 -17.30 2.67 25.42
N SER A 321 -16.98 2.00 24.32
CA SER A 321 -15.72 1.27 24.15
C SER A 321 -15.30 1.13 22.69
N GLY A 322 -14.00 1.16 22.43
CA GLY A 322 -13.45 0.94 21.08
C GLY A 322 -13.75 2.12 20.17
N GLY A 323 -13.12 3.26 20.41
CA GLY A 323 -13.31 4.44 19.55
C GLY A 323 -12.97 4.12 18.09
N GLY A 324 -11.80 3.53 17.87
CA GLY A 324 -11.39 3.04 16.55
C GLY A 324 -11.98 1.67 16.25
N ILE A 325 -11.59 0.64 17.02
CA ILE A 325 -11.96 -0.76 16.77
C ILE A 325 -12.53 -1.40 18.03
N TYR A 326 -13.63 -2.14 17.88
CA TYR A 326 -14.19 -3.01 18.92
C TYR A 326 -14.28 -4.44 18.43
N VAL A 327 -13.80 -5.39 19.23
CA VAL A 327 -13.75 -6.81 18.89
C VAL A 327 -14.39 -7.64 20.00
N CYS A 328 -15.33 -8.50 19.64
CA CYS A 328 -16.01 -9.37 20.60
C CYS A 328 -16.39 -10.75 20.05
N ASN A 329 -16.96 -11.58 20.91
CA ASN A 329 -17.60 -12.86 20.55
C ASN A 329 -16.67 -13.78 19.74
N SER A 330 -15.48 -14.06 20.26
CA SER A 330 -14.50 -14.97 19.66
C SER A 330 -14.03 -14.56 18.26
N SER A 331 -14.08 -13.27 17.95
CA SER A 331 -13.46 -12.71 16.75
C SER A 331 -11.96 -12.53 16.94
N ASN A 332 -11.20 -12.52 15.85
CA ASN A 332 -9.74 -12.43 15.87
C ASN A 332 -9.21 -11.74 14.60
N PRO A 333 -9.31 -10.40 14.49
CA PRO A 333 -8.76 -9.66 13.36
C PRO A 333 -7.24 -9.68 13.34
N ILE A 334 -6.69 -9.59 12.14
CA ILE A 334 -5.27 -9.30 11.88
C ILE A 334 -5.18 -7.83 11.48
N ILE A 335 -4.24 -7.08 12.07
CA ILE A 335 -4.09 -5.64 11.91
C ILE A 335 -2.63 -5.33 11.56
N GLU A 336 -2.40 -4.88 10.33
CA GLU A 336 -1.06 -4.76 9.72
C GLU A 336 -0.86 -3.36 9.13
N ASN A 337 0.22 -2.65 9.44
CA ASN A 337 0.46 -1.30 8.86
C ASN A 337 -0.73 -0.35 9.08
N VAL A 338 -1.20 -0.24 10.34
CA VAL A 338 -2.39 0.56 10.67
C VAL A 338 -2.05 1.66 11.67
N THR A 339 -2.55 2.87 11.42
CA THR A 339 -2.52 3.96 12.39
C THR A 339 -3.89 4.16 13.01
N ILE A 340 -3.98 4.06 14.34
CA ILE A 340 -5.21 4.30 15.12
C ILE A 340 -4.97 5.49 16.05
N THR A 341 -5.53 6.65 15.71
CA THR A 341 -5.23 7.92 16.39
C THR A 341 -6.46 8.80 16.56
N ASN A 342 -6.45 9.74 17.50
CA ASN A 342 -7.54 10.71 17.71
C ASN A 342 -8.95 10.09 17.86
N ASN A 343 -9.08 8.81 18.24
CA ASN A 343 -10.37 8.18 18.48
C ASN A 343 -10.80 8.36 19.95
N GLU A 344 -12.09 8.64 20.15
CA GLU A 344 -12.67 8.88 21.46
C GLU A 344 -13.54 7.70 21.91
N SER A 345 -13.36 7.26 23.15
CA SER A 345 -14.27 6.32 23.80
C SER A 345 -14.14 6.34 25.32
N GLY A 346 -15.08 5.67 26.00
CA GLY A 346 -14.98 5.44 27.43
C GLY A 346 -13.82 4.49 27.81
N GLN A 347 -13.45 3.55 26.93
CA GLN A 347 -12.33 2.62 27.11
C GLN A 347 -11.79 2.10 25.77
N GLY A 348 -10.47 2.18 25.56
CA GLY A 348 -9.78 1.59 24.42
C GLY A 348 -10.04 2.31 23.10
N ALA A 349 -9.00 2.73 22.40
CA ALA A 349 -9.14 3.00 20.97
C ALA A 349 -9.37 1.68 20.22
N LEU A 350 -8.61 0.66 20.59
CA LEU A 350 -8.86 -0.75 20.31
C LEU A 350 -9.37 -1.43 21.59
N TYR A 351 -10.52 -2.08 21.52
CA TYR A 351 -11.12 -2.76 22.68
C TYR A 351 -11.45 -4.22 22.35
N LEU A 352 -10.91 -5.15 23.14
CA LEU A 352 -11.14 -6.60 22.99
C LEU A 352 -11.95 -7.14 24.18
N VAL A 353 -13.03 -7.88 23.92
CA VAL A 353 -13.80 -8.58 24.96
C VAL A 353 -14.22 -10.00 24.56
N GLY A 354 -13.65 -10.99 25.25
CA GLY A 354 -13.79 -12.40 24.86
C GLY A 354 -13.36 -12.65 23.41
N ALA A 355 -12.32 -11.96 22.97
CA ALA A 355 -11.83 -11.93 21.59
C ALA A 355 -10.33 -11.64 21.57
N ASN A 356 -9.66 -11.91 20.45
CA ASN A 356 -8.22 -11.71 20.32
C ASN A 356 -7.91 -10.75 19.16
N ALA A 357 -6.66 -10.33 19.01
CA ALA A 357 -6.16 -9.65 17.81
C ALA A 357 -4.65 -9.88 17.64
N SER A 358 -4.16 -9.84 16.40
CA SER A 358 -2.73 -9.78 16.07
C SER A 358 -2.40 -8.43 15.42
N LEU A 359 -1.34 -7.79 15.90
CA LEU A 359 -0.88 -6.47 15.45
C LEU A 359 0.58 -6.56 15.00
N SER A 360 0.85 -6.09 13.79
CA SER A 360 2.19 -5.88 13.24
C SER A 360 2.26 -4.52 12.54
N ASN A 361 3.36 -3.78 12.73
CA ASN A 361 3.52 -2.44 12.13
C ASN A 361 2.35 -1.50 12.48
N VAL A 362 1.84 -1.53 13.72
CA VAL A 362 0.70 -0.71 14.15
C VAL A 362 1.11 0.44 15.07
N ILE A 363 0.69 1.66 14.73
CA ILE A 363 0.80 2.83 15.62
C ILE A 363 -0.56 3.08 16.28
N ILE A 364 -0.64 3.00 17.61
CA ILE A 364 -1.83 3.40 18.38
C ILE A 364 -1.43 4.49 19.37
N TRP A 365 -1.70 5.74 19.00
CA TRP A 365 -1.24 6.91 19.74
C TRP A 365 -2.29 8.04 19.72
N ASN A 366 -2.16 9.03 20.62
CA ASN A 366 -3.02 10.23 20.70
C ASN A 366 -4.55 9.97 20.68
N ASN A 367 -5.00 8.81 21.14
CA ASN A 367 -6.43 8.55 21.30
C ASN A 367 -6.96 9.22 22.58
N LEU A 368 -8.22 9.68 22.53
CA LEU A 368 -8.89 10.36 23.64
C LEU A 368 -9.54 9.38 24.62
N SER A 369 -9.23 8.09 24.49
CA SER A 369 -9.66 7.02 25.39
C SER A 369 -8.69 6.89 26.57
N PRO A 370 -9.13 6.45 27.77
CA PRO A 370 -8.23 6.29 28.92
C PRO A 370 -7.05 5.34 28.70
N ASN A 371 -7.20 4.38 27.77
CA ASN A 371 -6.17 3.46 27.32
C ASN A 371 -6.27 3.35 25.80
N SER A 372 -5.15 3.14 25.12
CA SER A 372 -5.15 2.94 23.66
C SER A 372 -5.65 1.55 23.31
N ILE A 373 -5.23 0.54 24.07
CA ILE A 373 -5.78 -0.81 23.99
C ILE A 373 -6.44 -1.14 25.32
N TYR A 374 -7.59 -1.80 25.28
CA TYR A 374 -8.22 -2.33 26.48
C TYR A 374 -8.64 -3.79 26.30
N LEU A 375 -8.18 -4.66 27.19
CA LEU A 375 -8.47 -6.11 27.17
C LEU A 375 -9.42 -6.50 28.30
N TRP A 376 -10.51 -7.20 27.96
CA TRP A 376 -11.51 -7.70 28.91
C TRP A 376 -11.88 -9.18 28.65
N ALA A 377 -12.26 -9.92 29.69
CA ALA A 377 -12.82 -11.29 29.61
C ALA A 377 -11.92 -12.28 28.88
N SER A 378 -10.68 -12.41 29.36
CA SER A 378 -9.70 -13.36 28.84
C SER A 378 -9.34 -13.12 27.37
N SER A 379 -9.46 -11.88 26.92
CA SER A 379 -8.93 -11.44 25.62
C SER A 379 -7.41 -11.43 25.63
N GLU A 380 -6.82 -11.84 24.51
CA GLU A 380 -5.38 -11.85 24.28
C GLU A 380 -5.04 -10.95 23.09
N ILE A 381 -3.82 -10.42 23.07
CA ILE A 381 -3.31 -9.63 21.96
C ILE A 381 -1.87 -10.00 21.69
N GLU A 382 -1.55 -10.16 20.42
CA GLU A 382 -0.19 -10.28 19.92
C GLU A 382 0.21 -8.95 19.29
N ILE A 383 1.40 -8.47 19.61
CA ILE A 383 1.92 -7.18 19.15
C ILE A 383 3.36 -7.41 18.74
N GLN A 384 3.69 -7.03 17.52
CA GLN A 384 5.03 -7.08 16.97
C GLN A 384 5.30 -5.77 16.22
N TYR A 385 6.56 -5.31 16.22
CA TYR A 385 7.01 -4.15 15.44
C TYR A 385 6.04 -2.95 15.47
N SER A 386 5.60 -2.54 16.65
CA SER A 386 4.48 -1.62 16.85
C SER A 386 4.82 -0.50 17.83
N ASP A 387 4.06 0.60 17.79
CA ASP A 387 4.18 1.70 18.74
C ASP A 387 2.83 2.05 19.38
N ILE A 388 2.66 1.63 20.63
CA ILE A 388 1.40 1.70 21.36
C ILE A 388 1.64 2.32 22.73
N ASN A 389 0.94 3.42 23.04
CA ASN A 389 0.89 3.93 24.42
C ASN A 389 -0.21 3.26 25.24
N ASN A 390 0.10 2.94 26.50
CA ASN A 390 -0.89 2.71 27.56
C ASN A 390 -1.96 1.62 27.24
N ILE A 391 -1.59 0.38 27.51
CA ILE A 391 -2.48 -0.79 27.42
C ILE A 391 -3.16 -1.02 28.77
N GLY A 392 -4.49 -1.05 28.76
CA GLY A 392 -5.34 -1.26 29.94
C GLY A 392 -5.94 -2.66 30.00
N PHE A 393 -6.26 -3.11 31.21
CA PHE A 393 -6.79 -4.45 31.47
C PHE A 393 -8.02 -4.39 32.39
N GLY A 394 -8.93 -5.35 32.22
CA GLY A 394 -10.12 -5.51 33.06
C GLY A 394 -10.62 -6.96 33.17
N GLY A 395 -11.31 -7.28 34.27
CA GLY A 395 -11.80 -8.63 34.53
C GLY A 395 -10.67 -9.63 34.83
N ASP A 396 -10.78 -10.84 34.29
CA ASP A 396 -9.74 -11.89 34.38
C ASP A 396 -8.67 -11.75 33.28
N SER A 397 -8.68 -10.65 32.53
CA SER A 397 -7.60 -10.29 31.61
C SER A 397 -6.50 -9.60 32.41
N GLY A 398 -5.29 -10.15 32.40
CA GLY A 398 -4.14 -9.55 33.06
C GLY A 398 -3.05 -10.58 33.35
N ASN A 399 -1.91 -10.42 32.69
CA ASN A 399 -0.63 -10.78 33.28
C ASN A 399 0.05 -9.42 33.54
N GLU A 400 0.42 -9.17 34.79
CA GLU A 400 0.82 -7.84 35.29
C GLU A 400 2.26 -7.42 34.89
N GLU A 401 2.94 -8.20 34.05
CA GLU A 401 4.28 -7.92 33.52
C GLU A 401 4.33 -8.31 32.05
N TRP A 402 3.86 -7.42 31.17
CA TRP A 402 4.05 -7.58 29.72
C TRP A 402 5.06 -6.54 29.27
N ASP A 403 6.32 -6.95 29.28
CA ASP A 403 7.32 -6.40 28.37
C ASP A 403 6.96 -6.98 27.00
N ILE A 404 6.06 -6.30 26.29
CA ILE A 404 5.57 -6.74 24.98
C ILE A 404 6.74 -6.57 24.02
N ALA A 405 7.47 -7.67 23.80
CA ALA A 405 8.54 -7.70 22.82
C ALA A 405 7.99 -7.19 21.48
N GLY A 406 8.56 -6.11 20.97
CA GLY A 406 8.08 -5.46 19.74
C GLY A 406 7.17 -4.24 19.94
N ASN A 407 6.92 -3.75 21.15
CA ASN A 407 6.28 -2.43 21.36
C ASN A 407 7.30 -1.33 21.70
N ILE A 408 7.37 -0.28 20.88
CA ILE A 408 8.29 0.86 21.04
C ILE A 408 7.87 1.74 22.23
N SER A 409 6.58 2.09 22.32
CA SER A 409 5.98 2.90 23.38
C SER A 409 6.64 4.29 23.57
N VAL A 410 6.89 5.01 22.48
CA VAL A 410 7.48 6.36 22.45
C VAL A 410 6.62 7.27 21.58
N ASP A 411 6.67 8.59 21.76
CA ASP A 411 5.93 9.51 20.89
C ASP A 411 6.34 9.30 19.41
N PRO A 412 5.41 8.96 18.50
CA PRO A 412 5.72 8.68 17.09
C PRO A 412 6.12 9.94 16.32
N LEU A 413 6.00 11.15 16.90
CA LEU A 413 6.37 12.40 16.25
C LEU A 413 5.60 12.64 14.93
N PHE A 414 4.27 12.58 14.98
CA PHE A 414 3.43 12.92 13.81
C PHE A 414 3.72 14.36 13.32
N THR A 415 3.77 14.54 12.00
CA THR A 415 4.11 15.81 11.33
C THR A 415 3.13 16.92 11.69
N ASN A 416 1.82 16.69 11.50
CA ASN A 416 0.83 17.72 11.76
C ASN A 416 -0.56 17.13 12.10
N PRO A 417 -0.69 16.46 13.27
CA PRO A 417 -1.91 15.75 13.66
C PRO A 417 -3.12 16.65 13.90
N GLU A 418 -2.95 17.98 14.02
CA GLU A 418 -4.05 18.95 14.13
C GLU A 418 -4.79 19.16 12.80
N TYR A 419 -4.19 18.75 11.67
CA TYR A 419 -4.74 18.89 10.32
C TYR A 419 -4.84 17.54 9.59
N ASP A 420 -5.03 16.45 10.35
CA ASP A 420 -5.15 15.07 9.86
C ASP A 420 -3.93 14.54 9.08
N ASP A 421 -2.75 15.16 9.27
CA ASP A 421 -1.49 14.68 8.72
C ASP A 421 -0.74 13.87 9.78
N PHE A 422 -0.88 12.55 9.67
CA PHE A 422 -0.26 11.56 10.54
C PHE A 422 0.99 10.92 9.91
N THR A 423 1.61 11.57 8.91
CA THR A 423 2.98 11.24 8.51
C THR A 423 3.94 11.41 9.68
N LEU A 424 5.13 10.79 9.59
CA LEU A 424 6.15 10.88 10.61
C LEU A 424 7.18 11.97 10.31
N GLN A 425 7.60 12.69 11.34
CA GLN A 425 8.70 13.64 11.24
C GLN A 425 10.05 12.92 11.13
N PRO A 426 11.07 13.55 10.50
CA PRO A 426 12.43 13.04 10.55
C PRO A 426 12.91 12.82 12.00
N GLY A 427 13.37 11.60 12.29
CA GLY A 427 13.80 11.19 13.64
C GLY A 427 12.68 10.63 14.51
N SER A 428 11.50 10.37 13.96
CA SER A 428 10.49 9.51 14.59
C SER A 428 11.10 8.17 14.97
N PRO A 429 10.77 7.62 16.16
CA PRO A 429 11.21 6.29 16.57
C PRO A 429 10.51 5.16 15.81
N CYS A 430 9.50 5.47 14.99
CA CYS A 430 8.76 4.48 14.21
C CYS A 430 9.34 4.26 12.82
N ILE A 431 10.08 5.22 12.26
CA ILE A 431 10.70 5.06 10.93
C ILE A 431 11.66 3.86 10.95
N ASP A 432 11.56 3.00 9.93
CA ASP A 432 12.38 1.79 9.72
C ASP A 432 12.39 0.83 10.93
N SER A 433 11.28 0.74 11.67
CA SER A 433 11.17 -0.08 12.90
C SER A 433 10.17 -1.23 12.78
N GLY A 434 9.57 -1.37 11.60
CA GLY A 434 8.62 -2.39 11.17
C GLY A 434 9.29 -3.70 10.71
N THR A 435 8.47 -4.58 10.17
CA THR A 435 8.90 -5.78 9.42
C THR A 435 8.24 -5.81 8.04
N ALA A 436 8.99 -6.18 7.00
CA ALA A 436 8.43 -6.46 5.68
C ALA A 436 7.88 -7.89 5.55
N ASP A 437 8.33 -8.82 6.40
CA ASP A 437 7.84 -10.20 6.55
C ASP A 437 6.80 -10.22 7.68
N LEU A 438 5.51 -10.14 7.34
CA LEU A 438 4.41 -10.00 8.30
C LEU A 438 3.97 -11.36 8.87
N ASP A 439 4.15 -12.45 8.12
CA ASP A 439 3.77 -13.80 8.55
C ASP A 439 4.93 -14.67 9.10
N GLY A 440 6.16 -14.19 8.97
CA GLY A 440 7.38 -14.79 9.50
C GLY A 440 7.87 -15.99 8.68
N ASP A 441 7.48 -16.12 7.41
CA ASP A 441 7.89 -17.21 6.54
C ASP A 441 9.26 -17.01 5.88
N GLY A 442 9.82 -15.81 6.02
CA GLY A 442 11.12 -15.41 5.48
C GLY A 442 11.08 -14.80 4.08
N GLU A 443 9.89 -14.57 3.52
CA GLU A 443 9.65 -13.77 2.31
C GLU A 443 9.00 -12.43 2.70
N GLU A 444 9.30 -11.37 1.95
CA GLU A 444 8.74 -10.03 2.22
C GLU A 444 7.30 -9.94 1.68
N ASP A 445 6.33 -9.72 2.57
CA ASP A 445 4.92 -9.42 2.25
C ASP A 445 4.72 -7.97 1.76
N ILE A 446 5.61 -7.07 2.17
CA ILE A 446 5.61 -5.65 1.80
C ILE A 446 6.74 -5.39 0.81
N THR A 447 6.40 -5.34 -0.49
CA THR A 447 7.37 -5.06 -1.56
C THR A 447 7.33 -3.61 -2.05
N ASP A 448 6.28 -2.87 -1.72
CA ASP A 448 6.03 -1.50 -2.19
C ASP A 448 5.57 -0.57 -1.04
N TYR A 449 6.01 0.69 -1.10
CA TYR A 449 5.61 1.74 -0.16
C TYR A 449 4.33 2.45 -0.60
N TYR A 450 3.26 2.34 0.18
CA TYR A 450 1.96 2.98 -0.08
C TYR A 450 1.69 4.19 0.83
N GLY A 451 2.41 5.29 0.63
CA GLY A 451 2.05 6.60 1.20
C GLY A 451 2.09 6.74 2.73
N THR A 452 1.32 7.69 3.27
CA THR A 452 1.67 8.53 4.43
C THR A 452 1.53 7.98 5.85
N ALA A 453 1.00 6.77 6.12
CA ALA A 453 1.05 6.17 7.47
C ALA A 453 0.57 4.69 7.55
N PRO A 454 1.07 3.92 8.54
CA PRO A 454 2.30 4.21 9.28
C PRO A 454 3.50 3.64 8.54
N ASP A 455 4.46 4.53 8.27
CA ASP A 455 5.89 4.18 8.20
C ASP A 455 6.25 3.49 9.52
N MET A 456 6.19 2.16 9.53
CA MET A 456 7.05 1.35 10.38
C MET A 456 7.87 0.44 9.51
#